data_AF-A0A2M7H4Z5-F1
#
_entry.id   AF-A0A2M7H4Z5-F1
#
_cell.length_a   1.000
_cell.length_b   1.000
_cell.length_c   1.000
_cell.angle_alpha   90.00
_cell.angle_beta   90.00
_cell.angle_gamma   90.00
#
_symmetry.space_group_name_H-M   'P 1'
#
loop_
_entity.id
_entity.type
_entity.pdbx_description
1 polymer ?
#
loop_
_entity_poly.entity_id
_entity_poly.type
_entity_poly.pdbx_seq_one_letter_code
_entity_poly.pdbx_strand_id
1 'polypeptide(L)'
;MNIQNQLLPRLILTAVVLITFIATPVSSVSAAYINYDRMITRVVPEVLDDQVVYPTNHATLALTPLRAYTWESVTVPPEWLAQGYYFEIWDTANKPVPGFHAQGLNYESQLNIESIDASLYPQIRLVVFVRPDSPPINYQQAVYFTYHEESDQKLFVFLGMITALYLGLGLGALHYRLSVSDLATGTARLLRRGLVKGSGREFVLLGWLTVVWVNVFGIVMSHFVGGAQIFYVLIKLPFLMLAALLVTAISLILLSLLLGVRAPAKQILAQATQLVATTSLALASLSPLLLFYIYLPMQHNALLLSTVTFFAISGSLAAWQLWAWLGSFKVKARAPVTVLWVCLYGFVFLQLGWLMRPWIGVIDDVQNTVPFMRSQSGNVFIELGDTV
;
A
#
# COMPACT_ATOMS: atom_id res chain seq x y z
N MET A 1 -35.31 -6.92 24.52
CA MET A 1 -35.44 -6.53 23.10
C MET A 1 -34.07 -6.69 22.44
N ASN A 2 -33.94 -7.49 21.37
CA ASN A 2 -32.66 -8.02 20.91
C ASN A 2 -31.86 -6.99 20.07
N ILE A 3 -31.08 -6.15 20.75
CA ILE A 3 -30.23 -5.09 20.17
C ILE A 3 -29.31 -5.63 19.05
N GLN A 4 -28.88 -6.89 19.12
CA GLN A 4 -28.06 -7.52 18.08
C GLN A 4 -28.74 -7.66 16.71
N ASN A 5 -30.06 -7.83 16.66
CA ASN A 5 -30.76 -8.04 15.38
C ASN A 5 -30.98 -6.74 14.58
N GLN A 6 -30.84 -5.56 15.21
CA GLN A 6 -31.00 -4.28 14.52
C GLN A 6 -29.67 -3.60 14.15
N LEU A 7 -28.59 -3.88 14.89
CA LEU A 7 -27.28 -3.23 14.66
C LEU A 7 -26.51 -3.83 13.49
N LEU A 8 -26.54 -5.15 13.31
CA LEU A 8 -25.77 -5.83 12.26
C LEU A 8 -26.20 -5.42 10.84
N PRO A 9 -27.51 -5.37 10.49
CA PRO A 9 -27.94 -4.91 9.16
C PRO A 9 -27.59 -3.45 8.92
N ARG A 10 -27.64 -2.61 9.97
CA ARG A 10 -27.31 -1.18 9.87
C ARG A 10 -25.82 -0.96 9.65
N LEU A 11 -24.96 -1.67 10.36
CA LEU A 11 -23.50 -1.61 10.15
C LEU A 11 -23.10 -2.14 8.76
N ILE A 12 -23.73 -3.22 8.29
CA ILE A 12 -23.52 -3.74 6.93
C ILE A 12 -23.99 -2.72 5.90
N LEU A 13 -25.16 -2.12 6.06
CA LEU A 13 -25.69 -1.11 5.15
C LEU A 13 -24.80 0.15 5.14
N THR A 14 -24.35 0.62 6.29
CA THR A 14 -23.40 1.75 6.37
C THR A 14 -22.08 1.42 5.69
N ALA A 15 -21.52 0.23 5.91
CA ALA A 15 -20.28 -0.20 5.27
C ALA A 15 -20.44 -0.34 3.75
N VAL A 16 -21.56 -0.90 3.27
CA VAL A 16 -21.85 -1.06 1.83
C VAL A 16 -22.02 0.30 1.16
N VAL A 17 -22.85 1.19 1.72
CA VAL A 17 -23.04 2.55 1.18
C VAL A 17 -21.70 3.32 1.16
N LEU A 18 -20.87 3.14 2.19
CA LEU A 18 -19.56 3.77 2.28
C LEU A 18 -18.56 3.22 1.25
N ILE A 19 -18.51 1.90 1.04
CA ILE A 19 -17.67 1.27 0.01
C ILE A 19 -18.11 1.73 -1.39
N THR A 20 -19.43 1.80 -1.64
CA THR A 20 -19.95 2.28 -2.93
C THR A 20 -19.64 3.75 -3.19
N PHE A 21 -19.65 4.61 -2.15
CA PHE A 21 -19.37 6.04 -2.26
C PHE A 21 -17.86 6.36 -2.31
N ILE A 22 -17.00 5.50 -1.76
CA ILE A 22 -15.53 5.63 -1.89
C ILE A 22 -15.05 5.05 -3.23
N ALA A 23 -15.71 4.00 -3.73
CA ALA A 23 -15.38 3.38 -5.01
C ALA A 23 -15.86 4.18 -6.23
N THR A 24 -16.68 5.23 -6.05
CA THR A 24 -17.01 6.14 -7.16
C THR A 24 -15.78 6.96 -7.54
N PRO A 25 -15.31 6.86 -8.79
CA PRO A 25 -14.14 7.60 -9.23
C PRO A 25 -14.42 9.11 -9.19
N VAL A 26 -13.48 9.85 -8.60
CA VAL A 26 -13.50 11.32 -8.46
C VAL A 26 -13.53 12.02 -9.82
N SER A 27 -13.34 11.30 -10.93
CA SER A 27 -13.48 11.82 -12.31
C SER A 27 -14.86 12.39 -12.63
N SER A 28 -15.89 12.14 -11.79
CA SER A 28 -17.25 12.67 -11.98
C SER A 28 -17.52 14.01 -11.28
N VAL A 29 -16.62 14.47 -10.39
CA VAL A 29 -16.72 15.78 -9.74
C VAL A 29 -15.69 16.72 -10.38
N SER A 30 -16.17 17.54 -11.31
CA SER A 30 -15.50 18.73 -11.85
C SER A 30 -14.40 18.50 -12.90
N ALA A 31 -14.86 18.34 -14.13
CA ALA A 31 -14.29 18.97 -15.33
C ALA A 31 -14.61 20.49 -15.39
N ALA A 32 -14.72 21.16 -14.23
CA ALA A 32 -14.79 22.61 -14.18
C ALA A 32 -13.35 23.14 -14.26
N TYR A 33 -13.01 23.66 -15.43
CA TYR A 33 -11.77 24.37 -15.78
C TYR A 33 -11.10 25.07 -14.58
N ILE A 34 -10.07 24.45 -14.03
CA ILE A 34 -9.03 25.14 -13.27
C ILE A 34 -7.78 25.06 -14.15
N ASN A 35 -7.33 26.21 -14.63
CA ASN A 35 -6.12 26.35 -15.41
C ASN A 35 -4.95 25.98 -14.49
N TYR A 36 -4.44 24.76 -14.59
CA TYR A 36 -3.22 24.35 -13.91
C TYR A 36 -2.04 25.00 -14.64
N ASP A 37 -1.25 25.82 -13.95
CA ASP A 37 -0.05 26.42 -14.53
C ASP A 37 0.90 25.30 -14.98
N ARG A 38 1.07 25.15 -16.30
CA ARG A 38 2.13 24.31 -16.87
C ARG A 38 3.46 24.87 -16.42
N MET A 39 4.21 24.09 -15.67
CA MET A 39 5.56 24.45 -15.28
C MET A 39 6.52 23.89 -16.31
N ILE A 40 7.28 24.77 -16.95
CA ILE A 40 8.35 24.42 -17.88
C ILE A 40 9.66 24.65 -17.15
N THR A 41 10.37 23.56 -16.83
CA THR A 41 11.71 23.66 -16.22
C THR A 41 12.77 23.46 -17.30
N ARG A 42 13.65 24.47 -17.42
CA ARG A 42 14.84 24.41 -18.26
C ARG A 42 15.93 23.67 -17.50
N VAL A 43 16.40 22.55 -18.02
CA VAL A 43 17.52 21.80 -17.45
C VAL A 43 18.71 21.91 -18.39
N VAL A 44 19.82 22.38 -17.87
CA VAL A 44 21.09 22.48 -18.58
C VAL A 44 21.92 21.26 -18.18
N PRO A 45 22.58 20.55 -19.11
CA PRO A 45 23.44 19.42 -18.75
C PRO A 45 24.62 19.90 -17.93
N GLU A 46 24.71 19.50 -16.66
CA GLU A 46 25.75 20.00 -15.76
C GLU A 46 27.00 19.11 -15.67
N VAL A 47 26.95 17.78 -15.81
CA VAL A 47 28.18 16.94 -15.74
C VAL A 47 27.98 15.61 -16.49
N LEU A 48 28.97 15.20 -17.29
CA LEU A 48 29.15 13.83 -17.77
C LEU A 48 29.55 12.96 -16.58
N ASP A 49 28.70 12.04 -16.16
CA ASP A 49 29.13 10.97 -15.26
C ASP A 49 30.12 10.11 -16.06
N ASP A 50 31.43 10.21 -15.77
CA ASP A 50 32.51 9.48 -16.45
C ASP A 50 32.43 7.94 -16.24
N GLN A 51 31.32 7.43 -15.72
CA GLN A 51 31.08 6.00 -15.62
C GLN A 51 30.88 5.41 -17.02
N VAL A 52 31.91 4.73 -17.51
CA VAL A 52 31.91 3.97 -18.75
C VAL A 52 30.96 2.77 -18.63
N VAL A 53 29.67 3.02 -18.73
CA VAL A 53 28.65 2.00 -18.95
C VAL A 53 28.52 1.84 -20.47
N TYR A 54 29.22 0.85 -21.04
CA TYR A 54 29.33 0.56 -22.48
C TYR A 54 30.16 1.58 -23.32
N PRO A 55 30.68 1.22 -24.51
CA PRO A 55 31.70 2.03 -25.22
C PRO A 55 31.12 3.28 -25.92
N THR A 56 30.03 3.84 -25.40
CA THR A 56 29.34 5.02 -25.96
C THR A 56 29.31 6.13 -24.93
N ASN A 57 29.80 7.30 -25.34
CA ASN A 57 29.69 8.54 -24.57
C ASN A 57 28.20 8.83 -24.33
N HIS A 58 27.81 8.93 -23.06
CA HIS A 58 26.43 9.25 -22.69
C HIS A 58 26.38 10.41 -21.69
N ALA A 59 25.50 11.38 -21.92
CA ALA A 59 25.24 12.45 -20.97
C ALA A 59 23.97 12.12 -20.19
N THR A 60 23.98 12.26 -18.85
CA THR A 60 22.81 12.04 -18.00
C THR A 60 22.31 13.37 -17.45
N LEU A 61 20.99 13.59 -17.55
CA LEU A 61 20.32 14.76 -17.01
C LEU A 61 19.45 14.33 -15.84
N ALA A 62 19.97 14.49 -14.61
CA ALA A 62 19.23 14.14 -13.41
C ALA A 62 18.09 15.15 -13.16
N LEU A 63 16.87 14.64 -13.03
CA LEU A 63 15.73 15.43 -12.59
C LEU A 63 15.45 15.12 -11.13
N THR A 64 15.45 16.17 -10.31
CA THR A 64 15.11 16.06 -8.89
C THR A 64 13.97 17.03 -8.59
N PRO A 65 12.72 16.73 -8.94
CA PRO A 65 11.66 17.67 -8.62
C PRO A 65 11.29 17.50 -7.14
N LEU A 66 10.99 18.63 -6.49
CA LEU A 66 10.84 18.72 -5.03
C LEU A 66 9.42 18.38 -4.52
N ARG A 67 8.45 18.07 -5.41
CA ARG A 67 7.02 17.89 -5.10
C ARG A 67 6.37 16.76 -5.92
N ALA A 68 5.08 16.46 -5.71
CA ALA A 68 4.33 15.51 -6.53
C ALA A 68 3.93 16.15 -7.87
N TYR A 69 4.33 15.53 -8.98
CA TYR A 69 4.07 16.02 -10.33
C TYR A 69 3.65 14.86 -11.23
N THR A 70 2.93 15.18 -12.30
CA THR A 70 2.77 14.29 -13.45
C THR A 70 3.70 14.78 -14.55
N TRP A 71 4.57 13.90 -15.01
CA TRP A 71 5.38 14.16 -16.19
C TRP A 71 4.47 14.42 -17.39
N GLU A 72 4.83 15.33 -18.29
CA GLU A 72 4.06 15.56 -19.51
C GLU A 72 4.89 15.25 -20.74
N SER A 73 5.96 16.04 -20.93
CA SER A 73 6.81 15.88 -22.10
C SER A 73 8.24 16.30 -21.82
N VAL A 74 9.15 15.69 -22.58
CA VAL A 74 10.54 16.10 -22.69
C VAL A 74 10.73 16.68 -24.08
N THR A 75 11.12 17.95 -24.18
CA THR A 75 11.47 18.57 -25.46
C THR A 75 12.99 18.64 -25.57
N VAL A 76 13.55 17.96 -26.57
CA VAL A 76 14.98 18.01 -26.90
C VAL A 76 15.25 19.00 -28.04
N PRO A 77 16.46 19.59 -28.12
CA PRO A 77 16.83 20.46 -29.23
C PRO A 77 16.73 19.73 -30.58
N PRO A 78 16.13 20.33 -31.62
CA PRO A 78 16.00 19.70 -32.92
C PRO A 78 17.36 19.46 -33.60
N GLU A 79 18.39 20.25 -33.26
CA GLU A 79 19.73 20.04 -33.80
C GLU A 79 20.35 18.72 -33.34
N TRP A 80 20.00 18.24 -32.15
CA TRP A 80 20.49 16.97 -31.63
C TRP A 80 19.97 15.78 -32.43
N LEU A 81 18.73 15.88 -32.94
CA LEU A 81 18.17 14.88 -33.85
C LEU A 81 18.84 14.92 -35.22
N ALA A 82 19.12 16.11 -35.74
CA ALA A 82 19.87 16.27 -36.99
C ALA A 82 21.30 15.73 -36.89
N GLN A 83 21.90 15.79 -35.71
CA GLN A 83 23.22 15.21 -35.38
C GLN A 83 23.16 13.70 -35.14
N GLY A 84 21.97 13.09 -35.12
CA GLY A 84 21.79 11.65 -35.02
C GLY A 84 22.01 11.10 -33.60
N TYR A 85 21.83 11.92 -32.57
CA TYR A 85 21.82 11.48 -31.18
C TYR A 85 20.61 10.60 -30.88
N TYR A 86 20.78 9.69 -29.92
CA TYR A 86 19.74 8.77 -29.46
C TYR A 86 19.45 9.02 -27.98
N PHE A 87 18.19 8.89 -27.58
CA PHE A 87 17.69 9.29 -26.26
C PHE A 87 17.00 8.15 -25.54
N GLU A 88 17.26 7.99 -24.26
CA GLU A 88 16.50 7.09 -23.39
C GLU A 88 16.21 7.75 -22.06
N ILE A 89 15.09 7.36 -21.44
CA ILE A 89 14.81 7.74 -20.06
C ILE A 89 15.26 6.59 -19.17
N TRP A 90 16.08 6.90 -18.18
CA TRP A 90 16.61 5.94 -17.23
C TRP A 90 16.15 6.28 -15.81
N ASP A 91 16.07 5.27 -14.95
CA ASP A 91 15.81 5.43 -13.53
C ASP A 91 17.09 5.81 -12.75
N THR A 92 16.97 5.96 -11.44
CA THR A 92 18.11 6.25 -10.54
C THR A 92 19.08 5.09 -10.37
N ALA A 93 18.69 3.88 -10.76
CA ALA A 93 19.50 2.67 -10.74
C ALA A 93 20.23 2.44 -12.08
N ASN A 94 20.25 3.45 -12.97
CA ASN A 94 20.84 3.40 -14.31
C ASN A 94 20.25 2.27 -15.19
N LYS A 95 18.94 2.06 -15.09
CA LYS A 95 18.20 1.15 -15.97
C LYS A 95 17.25 1.93 -16.87
N PRO A 96 17.11 1.55 -18.15
CA PRO A 96 16.16 2.19 -19.04
C PRO A 96 14.72 1.95 -18.55
N VAL A 97 13.90 3.00 -18.56
CA VAL A 97 12.47 2.94 -18.28
C VAL A 97 11.79 2.31 -19.50
N PRO A 98 11.11 1.16 -19.36
CA PRO A 98 10.54 0.42 -20.50
C PRO A 98 9.58 1.27 -21.32
N GLY A 99 9.74 1.24 -22.65
CA GLY A 99 8.85 1.92 -23.58
C GLY A 99 9.18 3.39 -23.86
N PHE A 100 10.20 3.97 -23.21
CA PHE A 100 10.62 5.36 -23.39
C PHE A 100 12.02 5.46 -24.02
N HIS A 101 12.10 4.97 -25.26
CA HIS A 101 13.30 4.98 -26.11
C HIS A 101 13.15 5.98 -27.27
N ALA A 102 14.25 6.36 -27.91
CA ALA A 102 14.32 7.47 -28.88
C ALA A 102 13.39 7.36 -30.10
N GLN A 103 12.84 6.18 -30.39
CA GLN A 103 11.86 6.00 -31.47
C GLN A 103 10.51 6.70 -31.20
N GLY A 104 10.29 7.20 -29.97
CA GLY A 104 9.07 7.91 -29.57
C GLY A 104 9.05 9.42 -29.77
N LEU A 105 10.12 10.02 -30.33
CA LEU A 105 10.16 11.47 -30.57
C LEU A 105 9.25 11.86 -31.73
N ASN A 106 8.33 12.80 -31.50
CA ASN A 106 7.49 13.35 -32.56
C ASN A 106 8.28 14.34 -33.45
N TYR A 107 7.64 14.84 -34.52
CA TYR A 107 8.24 15.82 -35.44
C TYR A 107 8.66 17.14 -34.77
N GLU A 108 8.20 17.40 -33.53
CA GLU A 108 8.53 18.58 -32.74
C GLU A 108 9.66 18.33 -31.73
N SER A 109 10.35 17.19 -31.81
CA SER A 109 11.41 16.80 -30.86
C SER A 109 10.89 16.64 -29.42
N GLN A 110 9.62 16.28 -29.27
CA GLN A 110 9.00 16.00 -27.98
C GLN A 110 8.80 14.51 -27.78
N LEU A 111 9.17 14.03 -26.60
CA LEU A 111 8.86 12.71 -26.08
C LEU A 111 7.72 12.86 -25.07
N ASN A 112 6.55 12.30 -25.37
CA ASN A 112 5.45 12.24 -24.39
C ASN A 112 5.84 11.24 -23.29
N ILE A 113 5.86 11.73 -22.06
CA ILE A 113 6.20 10.95 -20.87
C ILE A 113 5.08 10.96 -19.82
N GLU A 114 3.86 11.34 -20.21
CA GLU A 114 2.65 11.31 -19.37
C GLU A 114 2.35 9.93 -18.80
N SER A 115 2.74 8.88 -19.51
CA SER A 115 2.59 7.51 -19.06
C SER A 115 3.66 7.06 -18.05
N ILE A 116 4.71 7.86 -17.78
CA ILE A 116 5.66 7.59 -16.71
C ILE A 116 5.02 7.93 -15.37
N ASP A 117 4.75 6.91 -14.57
CA ASP A 117 4.28 7.09 -13.20
C ASP A 117 5.40 7.67 -12.32
N ALA A 118 5.26 8.95 -11.95
CA ALA A 118 6.21 9.65 -11.11
C ALA A 118 6.36 9.03 -9.72
N SER A 119 5.41 8.21 -9.25
CA SER A 119 5.52 7.49 -7.98
C SER A 119 6.52 6.33 -8.04
N LEU A 120 6.70 5.73 -9.23
CA LEU A 120 7.65 4.64 -9.50
C LEU A 120 9.03 5.18 -9.84
N TYR A 121 9.07 6.28 -10.58
CA TYR A 121 10.29 6.95 -11.02
C TYR A 121 10.33 8.40 -10.47
N PRO A 122 10.55 8.57 -9.15
CA PRO A 122 10.55 9.88 -8.50
C PRO A 122 11.71 10.78 -8.96
N GLN A 123 12.67 10.18 -9.64
CA GLN A 123 13.74 10.84 -10.37
C GLN A 123 13.97 10.04 -11.65
N ILE A 124 13.96 10.74 -12.77
CA ILE A 124 14.32 10.18 -14.07
C ILE A 124 15.56 10.89 -14.59
N ARG A 125 16.32 10.18 -15.41
CA ARG A 125 17.49 10.67 -16.10
C ARG A 125 17.24 10.62 -17.59
N LEU A 126 17.40 11.74 -18.30
CA LEU A 126 17.51 11.66 -19.76
C LEU A 126 18.94 11.28 -20.10
N VAL A 127 19.11 10.14 -20.76
CA VAL A 127 20.40 9.63 -21.23
C VAL A 127 20.52 9.88 -22.72
N VAL A 128 21.54 10.64 -23.10
CA VAL A 128 21.82 11.02 -24.49
C VAL A 128 23.00 10.22 -25.00
N PHE A 129 22.80 9.34 -25.97
CA PHE A 129 23.83 8.55 -26.61
C PHE A 129 24.39 9.31 -27.84
N VAL A 130 25.70 9.55 -27.81
CA VAL A 130 26.42 10.30 -28.85
C VAL A 130 27.17 9.32 -29.75
N ARG A 131 27.04 9.44 -31.08
CA ARG A 131 27.86 8.63 -31.99
C ARG A 131 29.32 9.07 -31.94
N PRO A 132 30.29 8.15 -32.13
CA PRO A 132 31.71 8.49 -32.06
C PRO A 132 32.17 9.59 -33.03
N ASP A 133 31.48 9.76 -34.15
CA ASP A 133 31.77 10.71 -35.23
C ASP A 133 30.99 12.04 -35.11
N SER A 134 30.10 12.16 -34.12
CA SER A 134 29.30 13.36 -33.93
C SER A 134 30.06 14.46 -33.17
N PRO A 135 29.77 15.74 -33.44
CA PRO A 135 30.33 16.84 -32.64
C PRO A 135 29.94 16.69 -31.16
N PRO A 136 30.76 17.23 -30.23
CA PRO A 136 30.42 17.22 -28.81
C PRO A 136 29.12 18.00 -28.54
N ILE A 137 28.34 17.55 -27.56
CA ILE A 137 27.08 18.18 -27.16
C ILE A 137 27.34 19.64 -26.79
N ASN A 138 26.61 20.57 -27.39
CA ASN A 138 26.66 21.97 -26.99
C ASN A 138 25.84 22.17 -25.71
N TYR A 139 26.52 22.29 -24.58
CA TYR A 139 25.93 22.49 -23.25
C TYR A 139 25.08 23.76 -23.10
N GLN A 140 25.11 24.69 -24.07
CA GLN A 140 24.23 25.85 -24.05
C GLN A 140 22.79 25.53 -24.49
N GLN A 141 22.60 24.43 -25.21
CA GLN A 141 21.29 23.93 -25.61
C GLN A 141 20.64 23.25 -24.42
N ALA A 142 19.41 23.67 -24.09
CA ALA A 142 18.69 23.17 -22.92
C ALA A 142 17.61 22.18 -23.31
N VAL A 143 17.38 21.21 -22.41
CA VAL A 143 16.25 20.30 -22.49
C VAL A 143 15.13 20.88 -21.63
N TYR A 144 13.91 20.88 -22.17
CA TYR A 144 12.74 21.39 -21.46
C TYR A 144 11.88 20.23 -20.98
N PHE A 145 11.59 20.22 -19.69
CA PHE A 145 10.64 19.29 -19.10
C PHE A 145 9.36 20.04 -18.77
N THR A 146 8.25 19.54 -19.28
CA THR A 146 6.92 20.02 -18.93
C THR A 146 6.31 19.03 -17.94
N TYR A 147 5.81 19.56 -16.83
CA TYR A 147 5.08 18.77 -15.85
C TYR A 147 3.94 19.59 -15.25
N HIS A 148 2.94 18.89 -14.73
CA HIS A 148 1.85 19.47 -13.99
C HIS A 148 2.03 19.18 -12.50
N GLU A 149 2.03 20.24 -11.69
CA GLU A 149 1.88 20.13 -10.24
C GLU A 149 0.42 19.72 -9.95
N GLU A 150 0.21 18.53 -9.38
CA GLU A 150 -1.14 18.15 -8.97
C GLU A 150 -1.57 19.04 -7.79
N SER A 151 -2.67 19.80 -7.94
CA SER A 151 -3.13 20.66 -6.85
C SER A 151 -3.58 19.84 -5.63
N ASP A 152 -3.13 20.24 -4.45
CA ASP A 152 -3.53 19.76 -3.13
C ASP A 152 -5.04 19.86 -2.81
N GLN A 153 -5.88 20.37 -3.73
CA GLN A 153 -7.32 20.47 -3.53
C GLN A 153 -8.01 19.09 -3.47
N LYS A 154 -7.57 18.13 -4.28
CA LYS A 154 -8.06 16.74 -4.20
C LYS A 154 -7.74 16.14 -2.83
N LEU A 155 -6.54 16.42 -2.32
CA LEU A 155 -6.08 16.07 -0.98
C LEU A 155 -6.96 16.71 0.10
N PHE A 156 -7.22 18.01 0.02
CA PHE A 156 -8.03 18.71 1.02
C PHE A 156 -9.47 18.19 1.10
N VAL A 157 -10.08 17.92 -0.06
CA VAL A 157 -11.44 17.37 -0.16
C VAL A 157 -11.50 15.95 0.37
N PHE A 158 -10.52 15.10 0.04
CA PHE A 158 -10.49 13.72 0.51
C PHE A 158 -10.14 13.59 2.00
N LEU A 159 -9.18 14.37 2.49
CA LEU A 159 -8.87 14.46 3.92
C LEU A 159 -10.08 14.98 4.70
N GLY A 160 -10.77 16.00 4.17
CA GLY A 160 -12.03 16.49 4.73
C GLY A 160 -13.11 15.42 4.82
N MET A 161 -13.26 14.56 3.80
CA MET A 161 -14.21 13.44 3.82
C MET A 161 -13.84 12.37 4.86
N ILE A 162 -12.56 11.98 4.96
CA ILE A 162 -12.13 10.99 5.97
C ILE A 162 -12.23 11.56 7.39
N THR A 163 -11.84 12.82 7.59
CA THR A 163 -12.02 13.50 8.88
C THR A 163 -13.50 13.61 9.25
N ALA A 164 -14.38 13.91 8.29
CA ALA A 164 -15.83 13.90 8.50
C ALA A 164 -16.38 12.50 8.82
N LEU A 165 -15.85 11.44 8.19
CA LEU A 165 -16.18 10.04 8.51
C LEU A 165 -15.76 9.69 9.95
N TYR A 166 -14.54 10.03 10.34
CA TYR A 166 -14.02 9.80 11.69
C TYR A 166 -14.77 10.59 12.75
N LEU A 167 -15.07 11.86 12.47
CA LEU A 167 -15.94 12.69 13.31
C LEU A 167 -17.34 12.10 13.37
N GLY A 168 -17.91 11.62 12.27
CA GLY A 168 -19.23 10.97 12.24
C GLY A 168 -19.27 9.69 13.07
N LEU A 169 -18.23 8.85 12.99
CA LEU A 169 -18.10 7.64 13.80
C LEU A 169 -17.88 7.97 15.28
N GLY A 170 -17.05 8.97 15.58
CA GLY A 170 -16.76 9.44 16.94
C GLY A 170 -17.98 10.12 17.60
N LEU A 171 -18.62 11.05 16.89
CA LEU A 171 -19.85 11.73 17.31
C LEU A 171 -21.02 10.75 17.40
N GLY A 172 -21.10 9.76 16.52
CA GLY A 172 -22.06 8.66 16.63
C GLY A 172 -21.84 7.85 17.91
N ALA A 173 -20.60 7.47 18.21
CA ALA A 173 -20.27 6.80 19.47
C ALA A 173 -20.63 7.66 20.70
N LEU A 174 -20.32 8.95 20.67
CA LEU A 174 -20.69 9.92 21.71
C LEU A 174 -22.23 10.10 21.85
N HIS A 175 -22.95 10.24 20.73
CA HIS A 175 -24.39 10.51 20.70
C HIS A 175 -25.21 9.34 21.25
N TYR A 176 -24.82 8.11 20.92
CA TYR A 176 -25.47 6.92 21.47
C TYR A 176 -25.08 6.64 22.94
N ARG A 177 -24.30 7.52 23.58
CA ARG A 177 -23.66 7.27 24.89
C ARG A 177 -23.01 5.89 24.93
N LEU A 178 -22.50 5.44 23.79
CA LEU A 178 -21.60 4.30 23.75
C LEU A 178 -20.32 4.84 24.35
N SER A 179 -20.17 4.67 25.66
CA SER A 179 -18.90 4.90 26.31
C SER A 179 -17.83 4.23 25.46
N VAL A 180 -16.62 4.78 25.37
CA VAL A 180 -15.49 4.03 24.81
C VAL A 180 -15.40 2.67 25.52
N SER A 181 -15.81 2.58 26.79
CA SER A 181 -16.00 1.33 27.51
C SER A 181 -17.22 0.50 27.12
N ASP A 182 -18.22 0.98 26.39
CA ASP A 182 -19.38 0.22 25.85
C ASP A 182 -19.22 -0.21 24.40
N LEU A 183 -18.50 0.56 23.57
CA LEU A 183 -18.01 0.04 22.29
C LEU A 183 -16.89 -0.97 22.57
N ALA A 184 -15.96 -0.63 23.47
CA ALA A 184 -14.94 -1.54 23.98
C ALA A 184 -15.48 -2.57 24.97
N THR A 185 -16.68 -2.49 25.56
CA THR A 185 -17.32 -3.66 26.23
C THR A 185 -18.38 -4.29 25.37
N GLY A 186 -18.71 -3.80 24.18
CA GLY A 186 -19.50 -4.51 23.18
C GLY A 186 -18.57 -5.44 22.43
N THR A 187 -17.50 -4.85 21.85
CA THR A 187 -16.35 -5.60 21.37
C THR A 187 -15.70 -6.32 22.53
N ALA A 188 -15.34 -5.76 23.69
CA ALA A 188 -14.82 -6.57 24.80
C ALA A 188 -15.85 -7.33 25.65
N ARG A 189 -17.16 -7.32 25.39
CA ARG A 189 -18.04 -8.43 25.82
C ARG A 189 -18.02 -9.54 24.77
N LEU A 190 -17.76 -9.24 23.50
CA LEU A 190 -17.40 -10.25 22.50
C LEU A 190 -15.95 -10.77 22.67
N LEU A 191 -15.00 -9.94 23.16
CA LEU A 191 -13.57 -10.22 23.37
C LEU A 191 -13.28 -10.74 24.80
N ARG A 192 -13.86 -10.17 25.88
CA ARG A 192 -13.86 -10.76 27.26
C ARG A 192 -14.87 -11.90 27.43
N ARG A 193 -15.87 -12.00 26.52
CA ARG A 193 -16.39 -13.27 26.00
C ARG A 193 -15.63 -14.47 26.51
N GLY A 194 -14.41 -14.64 25.98
CA GLY A 194 -13.48 -15.73 26.25
C GLY A 194 -14.03 -17.11 25.84
N LEU A 195 -15.32 -17.32 26.04
CA LEU A 195 -16.22 -18.34 25.58
C LEU A 195 -16.86 -17.88 24.27
N VAL A 196 -16.06 -17.64 23.23
CA VAL A 196 -16.60 -17.95 21.91
C VAL A 196 -16.93 -19.42 22.00
N LYS A 197 -18.22 -19.78 21.97
CA LYS A 197 -18.64 -21.18 22.16
C LYS A 197 -18.12 -22.07 21.02
N GLY A 198 -17.46 -21.45 20.02
CA GLY A 198 -16.97 -22.10 18.82
C GLY A 198 -18.13 -22.45 17.92
N SER A 199 -19.20 -21.63 17.93
CA SER A 199 -20.34 -21.84 17.04
C SER A 199 -19.96 -21.42 15.62
N GLY A 200 -20.44 -22.15 14.61
CA GLY A 200 -20.15 -21.84 13.21
C GLY A 200 -20.54 -20.40 12.82
N ARG A 201 -21.60 -19.85 13.42
CA ARG A 201 -22.04 -18.47 13.19
C ARG A 201 -21.02 -17.43 13.66
N GLU A 202 -20.35 -17.64 14.78
CA GLU A 202 -19.33 -16.71 15.28
C GLU A 202 -18.11 -16.68 14.36
N PHE A 203 -17.68 -17.84 13.85
CA PHE A 203 -16.60 -17.93 12.86
C PHE A 203 -16.90 -17.13 11.61
N VAL A 204 -18.11 -17.32 11.05
CA VAL A 204 -18.54 -16.61 9.85
C VAL A 204 -18.58 -15.11 10.10
N LEU A 205 -19.13 -14.67 11.24
CA LEU A 205 -19.18 -13.24 11.58
C LEU A 205 -17.78 -12.62 11.74
N LEU A 206 -16.86 -13.29 12.43
CA LEU A 206 -15.49 -12.79 12.62
C LEU A 206 -14.71 -12.78 11.30
N GLY A 207 -14.92 -13.77 10.44
CA GLY A 207 -14.38 -13.79 9.08
C GLY A 207 -14.88 -12.61 8.25
N TRP A 208 -16.19 -12.33 8.28
CA TRP A 208 -16.76 -11.16 7.60
C TRP A 208 -16.24 -9.84 8.14
N LEU A 209 -16.12 -9.70 9.46
CA LEU A 209 -15.55 -8.50 10.08
C LEU A 209 -14.09 -8.29 9.64
N THR A 210 -13.31 -9.37 9.57
CA THR A 210 -11.94 -9.33 9.03
C THR A 210 -11.95 -8.76 7.61
N VAL A 211 -12.76 -9.35 6.73
CA VAL A 211 -12.86 -8.92 5.32
C VAL A 211 -13.24 -7.45 5.20
N VAL A 212 -14.28 -7.02 5.91
CA VAL A 212 -14.77 -5.63 5.83
C VAL A 212 -13.73 -4.64 6.33
N TRP A 213 -13.17 -4.87 7.53
CA TRP A 213 -12.29 -3.89 8.16
C TRP A 213 -10.92 -3.82 7.50
N VAL A 214 -10.32 -4.96 7.15
CA VAL A 214 -9.00 -4.94 6.52
C VAL A 214 -9.05 -4.27 5.15
N ASN A 215 -10.18 -4.34 4.45
CA ASN A 215 -10.37 -3.69 3.17
C ASN A 215 -10.46 -2.18 3.25
N VAL A 216 -10.89 -1.60 4.38
CA VAL A 216 -10.79 -0.14 4.60
C VAL A 216 -9.32 0.30 4.51
N PHE A 217 -8.43 -0.43 5.17
CA PHE A 217 -6.99 -0.18 5.10
C PHE A 217 -6.41 -0.48 3.71
N GLY A 218 -6.85 -1.59 3.09
CA GLY A 218 -6.42 -1.99 1.75
C GLY A 218 -6.75 -0.96 0.66
N ILE A 219 -7.93 -0.35 0.70
CA ILE A 219 -8.32 0.73 -0.23
C ILE A 219 -7.39 1.93 -0.07
N VAL A 220 -7.12 2.36 1.16
CA VAL A 220 -6.19 3.48 1.41
C VAL A 220 -4.79 3.13 0.92
N MET A 221 -4.27 1.96 1.27
CA MET A 221 -2.94 1.52 0.87
C MET A 221 -2.76 1.46 -0.65
N SER A 222 -3.78 1.00 -1.37
CA SER A 222 -3.78 0.91 -2.85
C SER A 222 -4.04 2.24 -3.55
N HIS A 223 -4.52 3.26 -2.84
CA HIS A 223 -4.72 4.60 -3.40
C HIS A 223 -3.41 5.24 -3.87
N PHE A 224 -2.26 4.81 -3.35
CA PHE A 224 -0.94 5.28 -3.77
C PHE A 224 -0.71 5.15 -5.29
N VAL A 225 -1.25 4.11 -5.93
CA VAL A 225 -1.21 3.92 -7.40
C VAL A 225 -2.60 4.11 -8.01
N GLY A 226 -3.65 3.73 -7.28
CA GLY A 226 -5.02 3.74 -7.78
C GLY A 226 -5.31 2.62 -8.80
N GLY A 227 -6.34 2.84 -9.61
CA GLY A 227 -6.73 1.93 -10.70
C GLY A 227 -7.07 0.50 -10.26
N ALA A 228 -6.61 -0.49 -11.03
CA ALA A 228 -6.89 -1.91 -10.82
C ALA A 228 -6.29 -2.45 -9.50
N GLN A 229 -5.27 -1.78 -8.95
CA GLN A 229 -4.61 -2.18 -7.71
C GLN A 229 -5.56 -2.17 -6.51
N ILE A 230 -6.55 -1.27 -6.51
CA ILE A 230 -7.58 -1.21 -5.46
C ILE A 230 -8.34 -2.53 -5.40
N PHE A 231 -8.79 -3.04 -6.55
CA PHE A 231 -9.52 -4.31 -6.64
C PHE A 231 -8.65 -5.50 -6.26
N TYR A 232 -7.37 -5.48 -6.64
CA TYR A 232 -6.45 -6.54 -6.25
C TYR A 232 -6.24 -6.57 -4.74
N VAL A 233 -5.97 -5.44 -4.11
CA VAL A 233 -5.75 -5.40 -2.65
C VAL A 233 -7.03 -5.76 -1.89
N LEU A 234 -8.21 -5.38 -2.39
CA LEU A 234 -9.52 -5.76 -1.81
C LEU A 234 -9.74 -7.28 -1.70
N ILE A 235 -9.12 -8.05 -2.60
CA ILE A 235 -9.19 -9.51 -2.62
C ILE A 235 -7.99 -10.09 -1.86
N LYS A 236 -6.79 -9.61 -2.17
CA LYS A 236 -5.53 -10.14 -1.66
C LYS A 236 -5.40 -10.00 -0.15
N LEU A 237 -5.78 -8.85 0.40
CA LEU A 237 -5.48 -8.53 1.79
C LEU A 237 -6.33 -9.36 2.79
N PRO A 238 -7.66 -9.50 2.60
CA PRO A 238 -8.44 -10.47 3.38
C PRO A 238 -7.98 -11.91 3.18
N PHE A 239 -7.66 -12.28 1.94
CA PHE A 239 -7.15 -13.61 1.63
C PHE A 239 -5.85 -13.89 2.39
N LEU A 240 -4.90 -12.96 2.41
CA LEU A 240 -3.64 -13.09 3.13
C LEU A 240 -3.87 -13.40 4.62
N MET A 241 -4.72 -12.61 5.29
CA MET A 241 -4.99 -12.80 6.72
C MET A 241 -5.66 -14.13 7.03
N LEU A 242 -6.69 -14.50 6.26
CA LEU A 242 -7.45 -15.72 6.49
C LEU A 242 -6.70 -16.98 6.05
N ALA A 243 -5.92 -16.91 4.96
CA ALA A 243 -5.09 -18.01 4.49
C ALA A 243 -3.95 -18.30 5.48
N ALA A 244 -3.29 -17.26 6.01
CA ALA A 244 -2.28 -17.45 7.05
C ALA A 244 -2.86 -18.14 8.30
N LEU A 245 -4.06 -17.76 8.71
CA LEU A 245 -4.76 -18.43 9.81
C LEU A 245 -5.12 -19.88 9.46
N LEU A 246 -5.63 -20.13 8.27
CA LEU A 246 -6.01 -21.47 7.82
C LEU A 246 -4.81 -22.43 7.82
N VAL A 247 -3.67 -21.98 7.28
CA VAL A 247 -2.42 -22.75 7.23
C VAL A 247 -1.90 -23.05 8.63
N THR A 248 -2.02 -22.10 9.56
CA THR A 248 -1.50 -22.26 10.93
C THR A 248 -2.48 -22.90 11.92
N ALA A 249 -3.77 -23.05 11.54
CA ALA A 249 -4.85 -23.46 12.45
C ALA A 249 -4.55 -24.76 13.20
N ILE A 250 -4.12 -25.81 12.50
CA ILE A 250 -3.85 -27.12 13.10
C ILE A 250 -2.69 -27.03 14.09
N SER A 251 -1.60 -26.36 13.71
CA SER A 251 -0.43 -26.16 14.58
C SER A 251 -0.77 -25.36 15.83
N LEU A 252 -1.57 -24.29 15.69
CA LEU A 252 -2.04 -23.50 16.83
C LEU A 252 -2.88 -24.35 17.79
N ILE A 253 -3.75 -25.22 17.29
CA ILE A 253 -4.56 -26.13 18.12
C ILE A 253 -3.66 -27.12 18.86
N LEU A 254 -2.84 -27.89 18.14
CA LEU A 254 -2.04 -28.96 18.72
C LEU A 254 -1.04 -28.43 19.75
N LEU A 255 -0.30 -27.36 19.41
CA LEU A 255 0.72 -26.82 20.29
C LEU A 255 0.12 -26.09 21.50
N SER A 256 -1.05 -25.48 21.36
CA SER A 256 -1.77 -24.92 22.52
C SER A 256 -2.17 -26.01 23.51
N LEU A 257 -2.69 -27.13 23.00
CA LEU A 257 -3.05 -28.28 23.85
C LEU A 257 -1.81 -28.87 24.54
N LEU A 258 -0.70 -29.03 23.82
CA LEU A 258 0.57 -29.52 24.36
C LEU A 258 1.16 -28.59 25.43
N LEU A 259 1.00 -27.27 25.28
CA LEU A 259 1.43 -26.26 26.26
C LEU A 259 0.42 -26.08 27.41
N GLY A 260 -0.60 -26.93 27.49
CA GLY A 260 -1.52 -27.02 28.62
C GLY A 260 -2.70 -26.03 28.57
N VAL A 261 -3.01 -25.44 27.41
CA VAL A 261 -4.22 -24.64 27.23
C VAL A 261 -5.44 -25.56 27.26
N ARG A 262 -6.21 -25.52 28.34
CA ARG A 262 -7.41 -26.33 28.55
C ARG A 262 -8.65 -25.74 27.87
N ALA A 263 -8.57 -25.53 26.56
CA ALA A 263 -9.68 -25.05 25.74
C ALA A 263 -9.97 -26.03 24.59
N PRO A 264 -11.25 -26.29 24.25
CA PRO A 264 -11.60 -27.08 23.07
C PRO A 264 -11.05 -26.43 21.79
N ALA A 265 -10.69 -27.26 20.80
CA ALA A 265 -10.13 -26.81 19.51
C ALA A 265 -10.98 -25.71 18.84
N LYS A 266 -12.31 -25.80 18.92
CA LYS A 266 -13.22 -24.78 18.40
C LYS A 266 -13.05 -23.42 19.09
N GLN A 267 -12.80 -23.41 20.40
CA GLN A 267 -12.57 -22.17 21.14
C GLN A 267 -11.19 -21.58 20.82
N ILE A 268 -10.18 -22.43 20.63
CA ILE A 268 -8.83 -22.01 20.18
C ILE A 268 -8.92 -21.36 18.79
N LEU A 269 -9.56 -22.01 17.82
CA LEU A 269 -9.69 -21.49 16.47
C LEU A 269 -10.55 -20.22 16.45
N ALA A 270 -11.61 -20.17 17.26
CA ALA A 270 -12.45 -18.98 17.39
C ALA A 270 -11.66 -17.80 17.95
N GLN A 271 -10.82 -18.05 18.95
CA GLN A 271 -9.91 -17.04 19.48
C GLN A 271 -8.95 -16.57 18.40
N ALA A 272 -8.34 -17.48 17.63
CA ALA A 272 -7.42 -17.10 16.56
C ALA A 272 -8.11 -16.24 15.47
N THR A 273 -9.34 -16.60 15.07
CA THR A 273 -10.14 -15.80 14.12
C THR A 273 -10.47 -14.42 14.70
N GLN A 274 -10.75 -14.36 15.99
CA GLN A 274 -11.00 -13.10 16.69
C GLN A 274 -9.77 -12.20 16.71
N LEU A 275 -8.56 -12.74 16.92
CA LEU A 275 -7.32 -11.96 16.87
C LEU A 275 -7.10 -11.36 15.49
N VAL A 276 -7.38 -12.12 14.42
CA VAL A 276 -7.30 -11.65 13.03
C VAL A 276 -8.30 -10.51 12.76
N ALA A 277 -9.53 -10.63 13.27
CA ALA A 277 -10.53 -9.56 13.18
C ALA A 277 -10.11 -8.31 13.97
N THR A 278 -9.51 -8.47 15.16
CA THR A 278 -8.96 -7.35 15.96
C THR A 278 -7.83 -6.64 15.20
N THR A 279 -6.90 -7.37 14.61
CA THR A 279 -5.83 -6.79 13.77
C THR A 279 -6.42 -6.00 12.61
N SER A 280 -7.45 -6.54 11.94
CA SER A 280 -8.13 -5.88 10.82
C SER A 280 -8.80 -4.56 11.22
N LEU A 281 -9.48 -4.56 12.37
CA LEU A 281 -10.11 -3.37 12.92
C LEU A 281 -9.08 -2.31 13.32
N ALA A 282 -7.96 -2.73 13.92
CA ALA A 282 -6.87 -1.83 14.28
C ALA A 282 -6.23 -1.20 13.02
N LEU A 283 -5.99 -1.99 11.96
CA LEU A 283 -5.54 -1.47 10.68
C LEU A 283 -6.54 -0.48 10.07
N ALA A 284 -7.83 -0.80 10.06
CA ALA A 284 -8.87 0.12 9.63
C ALA A 284 -8.77 1.45 10.41
N SER A 285 -8.54 1.39 11.72
CA SER A 285 -8.40 2.59 12.55
C SER A 285 -7.17 3.44 12.23
N LEU A 286 -6.09 2.82 11.73
CA LEU A 286 -4.84 3.47 11.30
C LEU A 286 -4.88 3.97 9.85
N SER A 287 -5.97 3.69 9.11
CA SER A 287 -6.07 4.05 7.68
C SER A 287 -5.93 5.55 7.40
N PRO A 288 -6.49 6.50 8.19
CA PRO A 288 -6.27 7.92 7.95
C PRO A 288 -4.83 8.36 8.13
N LEU A 289 -4.11 7.71 9.05
CA LEU A 289 -2.69 8.00 9.25
C LEU A 289 -1.89 7.51 8.05
N LEU A 290 -2.20 6.32 7.51
CA LEU A 290 -1.60 5.86 6.25
C LEU A 290 -1.92 6.82 5.11
N LEU A 291 -3.16 7.30 5.04
CA LEU A 291 -3.54 8.23 3.99
C LEU A 291 -2.77 9.54 4.08
N PHE A 292 -2.61 10.07 5.29
CA PHE A 292 -1.78 11.25 5.52
C PHE A 292 -0.34 11.03 5.01
N TYR A 293 0.22 9.83 5.20
CA TYR A 293 1.55 9.48 4.69
C TYR A 293 1.60 9.36 3.16
N ILE A 294 0.54 8.85 2.52
CA ILE A 294 0.46 8.73 1.05
C ILE A 294 0.54 10.08 0.36
N TYR A 295 -0.06 11.12 0.95
CA TYR A 295 -0.10 12.45 0.35
C TYR A 295 0.99 13.41 0.82
N LEU A 296 1.77 13.03 1.85
CA LEU A 296 3.05 13.69 2.07
C LEU A 296 4.01 13.28 0.93
N PRO A 297 4.93 14.15 0.49
CA PRO A 297 5.96 13.82 -0.51
C PRO A 297 7.00 12.87 0.10
N MET A 298 6.57 11.67 0.50
CA MET A 298 7.35 10.63 1.14
C MET A 298 7.86 9.66 0.07
N GLN A 299 9.09 9.21 0.26
CA GLN A 299 9.65 8.15 -0.59
C GLN A 299 8.85 6.85 -0.43
N HIS A 300 8.73 6.08 -1.50
CA HIS A 300 8.02 4.79 -1.51
C HIS A 300 8.43 3.87 -0.34
N ASN A 301 9.74 3.80 -0.04
CA ASN A 301 10.26 3.00 1.07
C ASN A 301 9.73 3.44 2.44
N ALA A 302 9.53 4.74 2.66
CA ALA A 302 8.96 5.27 3.90
C ALA A 302 7.48 4.89 4.04
N LEU A 303 6.72 4.91 2.93
CA LEU A 303 5.34 4.44 2.92
C LEU A 303 5.25 2.93 3.19
N LEU A 304 6.12 2.13 2.58
CA LEU A 304 6.18 0.69 2.83
C LEU A 304 6.52 0.39 4.29
N LEU A 305 7.51 1.08 4.87
CA LEU A 305 7.88 0.94 6.27
C LEU A 305 6.75 1.38 7.21
N SER A 306 6.02 2.44 6.88
CA SER A 306 4.84 2.87 7.67
C SER A 306 3.74 1.81 7.67
N THR A 307 3.52 1.16 6.52
CA THR A 307 2.54 0.07 6.39
C THR A 307 2.94 -1.12 7.26
N VAL A 308 4.20 -1.55 7.17
CA VAL A 308 4.76 -2.62 8.04
C VAL A 308 4.62 -2.24 9.52
N THR A 309 4.88 -0.99 9.88
CA THR A 309 4.74 -0.47 11.25
C THR A 309 3.29 -0.56 11.73
N PHE A 310 2.30 -0.23 10.90
CA PHE A 310 0.89 -0.34 11.25
C PHE A 310 0.43 -1.79 11.43
N PHE A 311 0.95 -2.73 10.62
CA PHE A 311 0.74 -4.16 10.86
C PHE A 311 1.36 -4.61 12.20
N ALA A 312 2.56 -4.14 12.53
CA ALA A 312 3.22 -4.48 13.79
C ALA A 312 2.46 -3.94 15.02
N ILE A 313 1.98 -2.69 14.97
CA ILE A 313 1.16 -2.08 16.04
C ILE A 313 -0.15 -2.86 16.20
N SER A 314 -0.84 -3.13 15.09
CA SER A 314 -2.13 -3.84 15.09
C SER A 314 -1.99 -5.28 15.58
N GLY A 315 -0.92 -5.99 15.16
CA GLY A 315 -0.58 -7.32 15.61
C GLY A 315 -0.21 -7.36 17.10
N SER A 316 0.48 -6.34 17.60
CA SER A 316 0.82 -6.22 19.03
C SER A 316 -0.43 -6.06 19.91
N LEU A 317 -1.45 -5.33 19.45
CA LEU A 317 -2.74 -5.23 20.13
C LEU A 317 -3.44 -6.60 20.20
N ALA A 318 -3.42 -7.37 19.11
CA ALA A 318 -3.95 -8.73 19.10
C ALA A 318 -3.14 -9.67 20.01
N ALA A 319 -1.81 -9.56 20.04
CA ALA A 319 -0.97 -10.33 20.96
C ALA A 319 -1.27 -10.02 22.44
N TRP A 320 -1.51 -8.75 22.77
CA TRP A 320 -1.95 -8.35 24.11
C TRP A 320 -3.32 -8.95 24.47
N GLN A 321 -4.26 -8.99 23.52
CA GLN A 321 -5.55 -9.65 23.70
C GLN A 321 -5.39 -11.17 23.92
N LEU A 322 -4.55 -11.83 23.14
CA LEU A 322 -4.22 -13.26 23.31
C LEU A 322 -3.65 -13.51 24.71
N TRP A 323 -2.69 -12.68 25.12
CA TRP A 323 -2.13 -12.73 26.45
C TRP A 323 -3.25 -12.65 27.49
N ALA A 324 -4.12 -11.64 27.41
CA ALA A 324 -5.26 -11.47 28.32
C ALA A 324 -6.16 -12.72 28.39
N TRP A 325 -6.52 -13.30 27.24
CA TRP A 325 -7.35 -14.51 27.15
C TRP A 325 -6.70 -15.73 27.81
N LEU A 326 -5.41 -15.96 27.60
CA LEU A 326 -4.67 -17.06 28.24
C LEU A 326 -4.64 -16.94 29.77
N GLY A 327 -4.72 -15.71 30.30
CA GLY A 327 -4.81 -15.45 31.73
C GLY A 327 -6.02 -16.09 32.39
N SER A 328 -7.11 -16.32 31.64
CA SER A 328 -8.33 -16.96 32.14
C SER A 328 -8.17 -18.45 32.43
N PHE A 329 -7.13 -19.12 31.89
CA PHE A 329 -6.95 -20.58 32.00
C PHE A 329 -5.92 -21.02 33.06
N LYS A 330 -5.39 -20.10 33.87
CA LYS A 330 -4.30 -20.37 34.85
C LYS A 330 -3.12 -21.15 34.24
N VAL A 331 -2.81 -20.92 32.96
CA VAL A 331 -1.74 -21.60 32.22
C VAL A 331 -0.38 -21.04 32.67
N LYS A 332 0.48 -21.89 33.24
CA LYS A 332 1.86 -21.50 33.63
C LYS A 332 2.70 -21.08 32.41
N ALA A 333 2.42 -21.66 31.25
CA ALA A 333 3.09 -21.43 29.97
C ALA A 333 2.49 -20.25 29.16
N ARG A 334 1.90 -19.23 29.81
CA ARG A 334 1.22 -18.12 29.13
C ARG A 334 2.11 -17.38 28.12
N ALA A 335 3.34 -17.07 28.52
CA ALA A 335 4.31 -16.39 27.67
C ALA A 335 4.74 -17.23 26.46
N PRO A 336 5.23 -18.48 26.62
CA PRO A 336 5.61 -19.29 25.47
C PRO A 336 4.43 -19.57 24.52
N VAL A 337 3.20 -19.74 25.02
CA VAL A 337 2.02 -19.88 24.14
C VAL A 337 1.78 -18.61 23.32
N THR A 338 1.86 -17.43 23.94
CA THR A 338 1.66 -16.15 23.23
C THR A 338 2.73 -15.95 22.16
N VAL A 339 4.00 -16.15 22.51
CA VAL A 339 5.14 -16.04 21.58
C VAL A 339 4.97 -17.02 20.43
N LEU A 340 4.63 -18.29 20.73
CA LEU A 340 4.41 -19.30 19.72
C LEU A 340 3.33 -18.89 18.70
N TRP A 341 2.19 -18.39 19.17
CA TRP A 341 1.10 -17.96 18.29
C TRP A 341 1.53 -16.81 17.38
N VAL A 342 2.19 -15.81 17.95
CA VAL A 342 2.69 -14.64 17.21
C VAL A 342 3.72 -15.07 16.18
N CYS A 343 4.68 -15.92 16.55
CA CYS A 343 5.68 -16.43 15.65
C CYS A 343 5.05 -17.27 14.53
N LEU A 344 4.26 -18.30 14.84
CA LEU A 344 3.68 -19.18 13.83
C LEU A 344 2.83 -18.43 12.81
N TYR A 345 1.90 -17.61 13.30
CA TYR A 345 1.06 -16.80 12.42
C TYR A 345 1.90 -15.76 11.67
N GLY A 346 2.78 -15.04 12.36
CA GLY A 346 3.62 -13.99 11.79
C GLY A 346 4.56 -14.50 10.69
N PHE A 347 5.22 -15.64 10.89
CA PHE A 347 6.11 -16.25 9.88
C PHE A 347 5.36 -16.63 8.62
N VAL A 348 4.22 -17.32 8.75
CA VAL A 348 3.39 -17.70 7.59
C VAL A 348 2.79 -16.47 6.91
N PHE A 349 2.32 -15.50 7.69
CA PHE A 349 1.78 -14.25 7.19
C PHE A 349 2.81 -13.46 6.40
N LEU A 350 4.05 -13.32 6.90
CA LEU A 350 5.14 -12.63 6.19
C LEU A 350 5.47 -13.34 4.88
N GLN A 351 5.58 -14.67 4.88
CA GLN A 351 5.89 -15.44 3.67
C GLN A 351 4.77 -15.37 2.63
N LEU A 352 3.51 -15.51 3.03
CA LEU A 352 2.38 -15.32 2.11
C LEU A 352 2.29 -13.87 1.62
N GLY A 353 2.57 -12.91 2.50
CA GLY A 353 2.64 -11.49 2.17
C GLY A 353 3.68 -11.24 1.08
N TRP A 354 4.82 -11.89 1.19
CA TRP A 354 5.88 -11.81 0.21
C TRP A 354 5.50 -12.34 -1.17
N LEU A 355 4.86 -13.52 -1.21
CA LEU A 355 4.42 -14.19 -2.44
C LEU A 355 3.34 -13.38 -3.18
N MET A 356 2.51 -12.64 -2.44
CA MET A 356 1.39 -11.88 -3.00
C MET A 356 1.75 -10.44 -3.39
N ARG A 357 3.03 -10.04 -3.21
CA ARG A 357 3.53 -8.77 -3.76
C ARG A 357 3.22 -8.68 -5.26
N PRO A 358 2.98 -7.47 -5.78
CA PRO A 358 3.07 -6.18 -5.09
C PRO A 358 1.83 -5.79 -4.29
N TRP A 359 2.07 -5.04 -3.22
CA TRP A 359 1.05 -4.43 -2.36
C TRP A 359 0.88 -2.94 -2.67
N ILE A 360 2.00 -2.23 -2.85
CA ILE A 360 2.09 -0.79 -3.13
C ILE A 360 2.99 -0.64 -4.36
N GLY A 361 2.60 0.17 -5.35
CA GLY A 361 3.55 0.81 -6.27
C GLY A 361 4.52 -0.08 -7.03
N VAL A 362 4.13 -1.24 -7.57
CA VAL A 362 4.99 -1.91 -8.56
C VAL A 362 4.11 -2.37 -9.71
N ILE A 363 4.27 -1.66 -10.84
CA ILE A 363 3.80 -2.10 -12.15
C ILE A 363 4.90 -3.03 -12.69
N ASP A 364 4.53 -4.18 -13.25
CA ASP A 364 5.51 -5.07 -13.89
C ASP A 364 6.06 -4.37 -15.14
N ASP A 365 7.38 -4.11 -15.13
CA ASP A 365 8.18 -3.49 -16.19
C ASP A 365 7.91 -4.09 -17.59
N VAL A 366 7.54 -5.37 -17.64
CA VAL A 366 7.28 -6.11 -18.89
C VAL A 366 5.82 -6.04 -19.32
N GLN A 367 4.89 -5.92 -18.35
CA GLN A 367 3.45 -6.06 -18.63
C GLN A 367 2.67 -4.75 -18.52
N ASN A 368 3.27 -3.63 -18.10
CA ASN A 368 2.59 -2.33 -17.88
C ASN A 368 1.26 -2.47 -17.10
N THR A 369 1.16 -3.51 -16.27
CA THR A 369 -0.02 -3.84 -15.48
C THR A 369 0.42 -4.21 -14.08
N VAL A 370 -0.46 -3.98 -13.11
CA VAL A 370 -0.23 -4.45 -11.74
C VAL A 370 -0.56 -5.95 -11.71
N PRO A 371 0.42 -6.85 -11.49
CA PRO A 371 0.14 -8.28 -11.53
C PRO A 371 -0.62 -8.72 -10.27
N PHE A 372 -1.54 -9.69 -10.44
CA PHE A 372 -2.23 -10.29 -9.30
C PHE A 372 -1.27 -11.11 -8.42
N MET A 373 -0.27 -11.76 -8.97
CA MET A 373 0.84 -12.34 -8.20
C MET A 373 2.11 -12.16 -9.01
N ARG A 374 3.23 -11.88 -8.34
CA ARG A 374 4.54 -11.87 -9.00
C ARG A 374 4.95 -13.31 -9.34
N SER A 375 5.73 -13.47 -10.42
CA SER A 375 6.44 -14.73 -10.68
C SER A 375 7.32 -15.08 -9.48
N GLN A 376 7.45 -16.37 -9.18
CA GLN A 376 8.13 -16.82 -7.96
C GLN A 376 9.62 -16.43 -8.02
N SER A 377 10.00 -15.39 -7.28
CA SER A 377 11.36 -14.85 -7.30
C SER A 377 11.81 -14.52 -5.88
N GLY A 378 12.36 -15.53 -5.19
CA GLY A 378 12.96 -15.37 -3.88
C GLY A 378 12.06 -15.69 -2.69
N ASN A 379 12.64 -15.53 -1.51
CA ASN A 379 12.07 -15.87 -0.21
C ASN A 379 12.39 -14.71 0.75
N VAL A 380 11.39 -14.24 1.52
CA VAL A 380 11.58 -13.11 2.45
C VAL A 380 12.72 -13.35 3.42
N PHE A 381 12.94 -14.60 3.84
CA PHE A 381 13.97 -14.95 4.79
C PHE A 381 15.37 -14.97 4.17
N ILE A 382 15.48 -15.17 2.86
CA ILE A 382 16.76 -15.08 2.13
C ILE A 382 17.10 -13.62 1.91
N GLU A 383 16.16 -12.82 1.38
CA GLU A 383 16.41 -11.39 1.13
C GLU A 383 16.70 -10.61 2.42
N LEU A 384 16.03 -10.93 3.53
CA LEU A 384 16.36 -10.32 4.84
C LEU A 384 17.74 -10.74 5.35
N GLY A 385 18.15 -11.99 5.08
CA GLY A 385 19.45 -12.51 5.47
C GLY A 385 20.61 -11.89 4.70
N ASP A 386 20.38 -11.53 3.43
CA ASP A 386 21.39 -10.90 2.58
C ASP A 386 21.57 -9.38 2.87
N THR A 387 20.60 -8.75 3.56
CA THR A 387 20.67 -7.34 3.98
C THR A 387 21.40 -7.08 5.31
N VAL A 388 21.79 -8.12 6.05
CA VAL A 388 22.51 -8.03 7.34
C VAL A 388 23.94 -8.53 7.15
#